data_AF-A0A7S0ZC09-F1
#
_entry.id   AF-A0A7S0ZC09-F1
#
_cell.length_a   1.000
_cell.length_b   1.000
_cell.length_c   1.000
_cell.angle_alpha   90.00
_cell.angle_beta   90.00
_cell.angle_gamma   90.00
#
_symmetry.space_group_name_H-M   'P 1'
#
loop_
_entity.id
_entity.type
_entity.pdbx_description
1 polymer ?
#
loop_
_entity_poly.entity_id
_entity_poly.type
_entity_poly.pdbx_seq_one_letter_code
_entity_poly.pdbx_strand_id
1 'polypeptide(L)'
;NKRQYSRTSRILLMNTPLDSSSSDANSDLMKKNTEASTHSLRKLLSTVSPDLASNAVVDSLCREGKFAEALLITESMNASRIALKGSSVSALIDGAARFDSPNELLSAFETIDANQSLYGFNKYQLPRIQDMEELYYAPVTKSEQIALESADSERTSELLLAVTVSSTALGSISLEVIDPLILHQSADTPTALLILLGSSLLADRFLFSAQFYHKVAGGLRRLIRDDPARECSVEAALLLSSYLLGLPFLCFQPNAQQIVSFHANLQESPIYEKKVKDGDMLNRYLVWMIMGIVAELRVDSRLIESDVSMPKRLLEQAERKNIDGLKGKFSLAQRRNRLNWAWIEAEKLLDQYKQLHNTLTNKMLDGYSAGECVMIIEQHMKNPNFQ
;
A
#
# COMPACT_ATOMS: atom_id res chain seq x y z
N ASN A 1 13.88 -12.49 -2.44
CA ASN A 1 13.61 -11.41 -3.42
C ASN A 1 12.63 -11.75 -4.55
N LYS A 2 11.76 -12.78 -4.44
CA LYS A 2 10.61 -12.99 -5.35
C LYS A 2 9.28 -13.31 -4.62
N ARG A 3 9.25 -13.20 -3.29
CA ARG A 3 8.06 -13.54 -2.45
C ARG A 3 7.21 -12.34 -2.01
N GLN A 4 7.57 -11.12 -2.38
CA GLN A 4 6.86 -9.89 -1.98
C GLN A 4 5.80 -9.41 -3.01
N TYR A 5 5.55 -10.16 -4.08
CA TYR A 5 4.68 -9.75 -5.19
C TYR A 5 3.43 -10.62 -5.38
N SER A 6 2.94 -11.33 -4.36
CA SER A 6 1.82 -12.25 -4.58
C SER A 6 0.99 -12.55 -3.32
N ARG A 7 0.41 -11.52 -2.70
CA ARG A 7 -0.70 -11.73 -1.75
C ARG A 7 -1.94 -10.88 -2.06
N THR A 8 -1.78 -9.66 -2.56
CA THR A 8 -2.88 -8.81 -3.03
C THR A 8 -3.53 -9.29 -4.35
N SER A 9 -2.82 -10.05 -5.19
CA SER A 9 -3.38 -10.56 -6.46
C SER A 9 -4.24 -11.83 -6.32
N ARG A 10 -4.36 -12.41 -5.12
CA ARG A 10 -5.01 -13.73 -4.94
C ARG A 10 -6.51 -13.69 -4.70
N ILE A 11 -7.09 -12.51 -4.50
CA ILE A 11 -8.54 -12.33 -4.28
C ILE A 11 -9.29 -12.01 -5.59
N LEU A 12 -8.59 -11.75 -6.71
CA LEU A 12 -9.19 -11.23 -7.95
C LEU A 12 -9.14 -12.16 -9.18
N LEU A 13 -8.74 -13.43 -9.04
CA LEU A 13 -8.62 -14.35 -10.18
C LEU A 13 -9.28 -15.71 -9.90
N MET A 14 -10.61 -15.74 -9.99
CA MET A 14 -11.31 -16.94 -10.43
C MET A 14 -12.12 -16.59 -11.67
N ASN A 15 -11.62 -16.96 -12.84
CA ASN A 15 -12.44 -17.40 -13.97
C ASN A 15 -11.60 -18.31 -14.87
N THR A 16 -12.17 -19.49 -15.13
CA THR A 16 -11.62 -20.65 -15.84
C THR A 16 -11.39 -20.39 -17.33
N PRO A 17 -10.38 -21.02 -17.97
CA PRO A 17 -10.26 -21.01 -19.42
C PRO A 17 -11.20 -22.07 -20.03
N LEU A 18 -11.97 -21.69 -21.04
CA LEU A 18 -12.70 -22.61 -21.91
C LEU A 18 -11.85 -22.88 -23.16
N ASP A 19 -11.60 -24.17 -23.38
CA ASP A 19 -10.85 -24.70 -24.51
C ASP A 19 -11.49 -24.34 -25.85
N SER A 20 -10.59 -24.07 -26.80
CA SER A 20 -10.88 -23.69 -28.17
C SER A 20 -10.79 -24.90 -29.10
N SER A 21 -11.90 -25.28 -29.74
CA SER A 21 -11.87 -25.98 -31.03
C SER A 21 -13.22 -25.91 -31.74
N SER A 22 -13.33 -25.01 -32.71
CA SER A 22 -14.16 -25.10 -33.93
C SER A 22 -14.15 -23.73 -34.64
N SER A 23 -13.06 -23.48 -35.37
CA SER A 23 -12.92 -22.27 -36.19
C SER A 23 -13.77 -22.36 -37.45
N ASP A 24 -14.23 -21.19 -37.89
CA ASP A 24 -14.61 -20.84 -39.27
C ASP A 24 -16.10 -20.86 -39.66
N ALA A 25 -17.01 -21.43 -38.85
CA ALA A 25 -18.47 -21.23 -39.03
C ALA A 25 -19.11 -20.29 -37.98
N ASN A 26 -18.45 -20.09 -36.83
CA ASN A 26 -18.93 -19.26 -35.73
C ASN A 26 -18.54 -17.78 -35.83
N SER A 27 -17.59 -17.40 -36.70
CA SER A 27 -17.09 -16.01 -36.78
C SER A 27 -18.12 -15.05 -37.38
N ASP A 28 -18.88 -15.49 -38.38
CA ASP A 28 -19.88 -14.64 -39.05
C ASP A 28 -21.19 -14.56 -38.28
N LEU A 29 -21.55 -15.62 -37.54
CA LEU A 29 -22.69 -15.61 -36.64
C LEU A 29 -22.41 -14.77 -35.37
N MET A 30 -21.18 -14.85 -34.84
CA MET A 30 -20.72 -13.98 -33.75
C MET A 30 -20.68 -12.51 -34.18
N LYS A 31 -20.15 -12.19 -35.38
CA LYS A 31 -20.14 -10.82 -35.91
C LYS A 31 -21.54 -10.24 -36.08
N LYS A 32 -22.48 -10.99 -36.66
CA LYS A 32 -23.89 -10.56 -36.81
C LYS A 32 -24.58 -10.36 -35.46
N ASN A 33 -24.31 -11.22 -34.46
CA ASN A 33 -24.85 -11.05 -33.12
C ASN A 33 -24.21 -9.89 -32.36
N THR A 34 -22.93 -9.59 -32.57
CA THR A 34 -22.30 -8.37 -32.01
C THR A 34 -22.83 -7.09 -32.67
N GLU A 35 -23.10 -7.09 -33.96
CA GLU A 35 -23.68 -5.93 -34.67
C GLU A 35 -25.16 -5.69 -34.27
N ALA A 36 -25.94 -6.76 -34.10
CA ALA A 36 -27.32 -6.66 -33.61
C ALA A 36 -27.40 -6.24 -32.13
N SER A 37 -26.50 -6.75 -31.28
CA SER A 37 -26.39 -6.36 -29.87
C SER A 37 -25.91 -4.92 -29.72
N THR A 38 -24.95 -4.47 -30.54
CA THR A 38 -24.46 -3.08 -30.51
C THR A 38 -25.50 -2.10 -31.04
N HIS A 39 -26.27 -2.46 -32.08
CA HIS A 39 -27.39 -1.63 -32.55
C HIS A 39 -28.52 -1.52 -31.52
N SER A 40 -28.82 -2.60 -30.78
CA SER A 40 -29.84 -2.58 -29.71
C SER A 40 -29.39 -1.78 -28.49
N LEU A 41 -28.11 -1.91 -28.10
CA LEU A 41 -27.51 -1.08 -27.05
C LEU A 41 -27.48 0.40 -27.44
N ARG A 42 -27.14 0.74 -28.69
CA ARG A 42 -27.11 2.13 -29.18
C ARG A 42 -28.50 2.76 -29.16
N LYS A 43 -29.54 1.99 -29.50
CA LYS A 43 -30.94 2.43 -29.45
C LYS A 43 -31.43 2.61 -28.00
N LEU A 44 -31.02 1.73 -27.08
CA LEU A 44 -31.30 1.90 -25.64
C LEU A 44 -30.53 3.06 -25.01
N LEU A 45 -29.25 3.24 -25.35
CA LEU A 45 -28.43 4.37 -24.91
C LEU A 45 -29.00 5.71 -25.40
N SER A 46 -29.63 5.75 -26.57
CA SER A 46 -30.32 6.96 -27.07
C SER A 46 -31.58 7.34 -26.28
N THR A 47 -32.11 6.41 -25.47
CA THR A 47 -33.28 6.66 -24.59
C THR A 47 -32.87 7.01 -23.15
N VAL A 48 -31.60 6.83 -22.80
CA VAL A 48 -31.06 7.10 -21.46
C VAL A 48 -30.39 8.47 -21.45
N SER A 49 -30.44 9.19 -20.33
CA SER A 49 -29.74 10.47 -20.23
C SER A 49 -28.23 10.29 -20.51
N PRO A 50 -27.60 11.22 -21.26
CA PRO A 50 -26.19 11.11 -21.63
C PRO A 50 -25.27 10.98 -20.40
N ASP A 51 -25.66 11.57 -19.27
CA ASP A 51 -24.96 11.47 -18.00
C ASP A 51 -24.95 10.05 -17.44
N LEU A 52 -26.10 9.37 -17.41
CA LEU A 52 -26.20 8.01 -16.88
C LEU A 52 -25.51 7.02 -17.82
N ALA A 53 -25.69 7.20 -19.13
CA ALA A 53 -25.03 6.41 -20.17
C ALA A 53 -23.50 6.49 -20.05
N SER A 54 -22.93 7.69 -20.00
CA SER A 54 -21.46 7.87 -19.97
C SER A 54 -20.84 7.31 -18.70
N ASN A 55 -21.44 7.57 -17.54
CA ASN A 55 -20.96 7.03 -16.26
C ASN A 55 -21.01 5.48 -16.22
N ALA A 56 -22.07 4.87 -16.77
CA ALA A 56 -22.18 3.42 -16.86
C ALA A 56 -21.14 2.81 -17.81
N VAL A 57 -20.86 3.47 -18.94
CA VAL A 57 -19.83 3.02 -19.89
C VAL A 57 -18.45 3.11 -19.26
N VAL A 58 -18.11 4.19 -18.56
CA VAL A 58 -16.83 4.33 -17.84
C VAL A 58 -16.65 3.20 -16.82
N ASP A 59 -17.66 2.92 -16.00
CA ASP A 59 -17.63 1.83 -15.02
C ASP A 59 -17.43 0.46 -15.70
N SER A 60 -18.20 0.18 -16.76
CA SER A 60 -18.07 -1.07 -17.53
C SER A 60 -16.67 -1.26 -18.13
N LEU A 61 -16.11 -0.22 -18.75
CA LEU A 61 -14.80 -0.28 -19.38
C LEU A 61 -13.68 -0.49 -18.36
N CYS A 62 -13.77 0.15 -17.19
CA CYS A 62 -12.80 -0.06 -16.11
C CYS A 62 -12.84 -1.50 -15.59
N ARG A 63 -14.04 -2.09 -15.42
CA ARG A 63 -14.19 -3.49 -15.00
C ARG A 63 -13.69 -4.48 -16.05
N GLU A 64 -13.84 -4.15 -17.34
CA GLU A 64 -13.29 -4.92 -18.47
C GLU A 64 -11.77 -4.73 -18.65
N GLY A 65 -11.12 -3.84 -17.89
CA GLY A 65 -9.69 -3.54 -18.02
C GLY A 65 -9.33 -2.65 -19.21
N LYS A 66 -10.33 -2.07 -19.90
CA LYS A 66 -10.14 -1.13 -21.02
C LYS A 66 -9.93 0.29 -20.50
N PHE A 67 -8.93 0.46 -19.64
CA PHE A 67 -8.70 1.71 -18.90
C PHE A 67 -8.41 2.91 -19.81
N ALA A 68 -7.62 2.73 -20.88
CA ALA A 68 -7.34 3.81 -21.84
C ALA A 68 -8.62 4.34 -22.53
N GLU A 69 -9.55 3.45 -22.90
CA GLU A 69 -10.84 3.85 -23.47
C GLU A 69 -11.71 4.57 -22.43
N ALA A 70 -11.67 4.13 -21.18
CA ALA A 70 -12.38 4.79 -20.08
C ALA A 70 -11.87 6.23 -19.84
N LEU A 71 -10.56 6.45 -19.92
CA LEU A 71 -9.97 7.79 -19.83
C LEU A 71 -10.45 8.71 -20.97
N LEU A 72 -10.43 8.23 -22.22
CA LEU A 72 -10.91 9.00 -23.37
C LEU A 72 -12.38 9.42 -23.24
N ILE A 73 -13.23 8.52 -22.73
CA ILE A 73 -14.63 8.85 -22.48
C ILE A 73 -14.74 9.88 -21.35
N THR A 74 -13.95 9.74 -20.30
CA THR A 74 -13.94 10.69 -19.18
C THR A 74 -13.47 12.08 -19.63
N GLU A 75 -12.48 12.17 -20.51
CA GLU A 75 -12.07 13.42 -21.15
C GLU A 75 -13.19 14.04 -21.99
N SER A 76 -13.94 13.22 -22.74
CA SER A 76 -15.10 13.70 -23.48
C SER A 76 -16.23 14.19 -22.56
N MET A 77 -16.40 13.57 -21.40
CA MET A 77 -17.33 14.02 -20.35
C MET A 77 -16.87 15.36 -19.76
N ASN A 78 -15.57 15.54 -19.52
CA ASN A 78 -15.00 16.82 -19.06
C ASN A 78 -15.27 17.94 -20.08
N ALA A 79 -15.03 17.67 -21.37
CA ALA A 79 -15.31 18.62 -22.45
C ALA A 79 -16.80 18.98 -22.54
N SER A 80 -17.67 18.00 -22.27
CA SER A 80 -19.13 18.16 -22.30
C SER A 80 -19.73 18.64 -20.97
N ARG A 81 -18.91 18.87 -19.93
CA ARG A 81 -19.31 19.22 -18.56
C ARG A 81 -20.30 18.24 -17.93
N ILE A 82 -20.18 16.96 -18.26
CA ILE A 82 -20.96 15.89 -17.64
C ILE A 82 -20.24 15.48 -16.34
N ALA A 83 -20.95 15.55 -15.22
CA ALA A 83 -20.39 15.21 -13.92
C ALA A 83 -20.16 13.70 -13.75
N LEU A 84 -19.01 13.34 -13.20
CA LEU A 84 -18.72 11.98 -12.78
C LEU A 84 -19.49 11.63 -11.51
N LYS A 85 -20.05 10.42 -11.48
CA LYS A 85 -20.66 9.84 -10.30
C LYS A 85 -19.62 9.09 -9.48
N GLY A 86 -19.87 8.96 -8.17
CA GLY A 86 -18.96 8.26 -7.26
C GLY A 86 -18.61 6.83 -7.68
N SER A 87 -19.55 6.11 -8.31
CA SER A 87 -19.28 4.77 -8.85
C SER A 87 -18.25 4.79 -9.98
N SER A 88 -18.31 5.78 -10.86
CA SER A 88 -17.37 5.92 -11.97
C SER A 88 -16.00 6.42 -11.51
N VAL A 89 -15.96 7.28 -10.49
CA VAL A 89 -14.71 7.69 -9.82
C VAL A 89 -14.02 6.49 -9.17
N SER A 90 -14.76 5.69 -8.39
CA SER A 90 -14.24 4.46 -7.80
C SER A 90 -13.68 3.53 -8.88
N ALA A 91 -14.47 3.25 -9.91
CA ALA A 91 -14.08 2.36 -11.00
C ALA A 91 -12.82 2.82 -11.74
N LEU A 92 -12.65 4.13 -11.96
CA LEU A 92 -11.43 4.69 -12.57
C LEU A 92 -10.21 4.47 -11.69
N ILE A 93 -10.32 4.69 -10.38
CA ILE A 93 -9.23 4.48 -9.42
C ILE A 93 -8.89 2.98 -9.33
N ASP A 94 -9.90 2.11 -9.23
CA ASP A 94 -9.72 0.67 -9.19
C ASP A 94 -9.16 0.12 -10.50
N GLY A 95 -9.56 0.69 -11.63
CA GLY A 95 -9.03 0.39 -12.96
C GLY A 95 -7.55 0.77 -13.06
N ALA A 96 -7.18 1.95 -12.56
CA ALA A 96 -5.80 2.42 -12.54
C ALA A 96 -4.91 1.62 -11.56
N ALA A 97 -5.46 1.23 -10.41
CA ALA A 97 -4.76 0.45 -9.39
C ALA A 97 -4.37 -0.98 -9.85
N ARG A 98 -4.96 -1.48 -10.95
CA ARG A 98 -4.58 -2.76 -11.56
C ARG A 98 -3.24 -2.70 -12.31
N PHE A 99 -2.77 -1.51 -12.66
CA PHE A 99 -1.48 -1.33 -13.30
C PHE A 99 -0.38 -1.22 -12.24
N ASP A 100 0.77 -1.84 -12.47
CA ASP A 100 1.93 -1.77 -11.54
C ASP A 100 2.67 -0.41 -11.58
N SER A 101 2.06 0.61 -12.17
CA SER A 101 2.66 1.92 -12.38
C SER A 101 1.80 3.03 -11.76
N PRO A 102 2.41 3.97 -11.02
CA PRO A 102 1.69 5.10 -10.43
C PRO A 102 1.25 6.12 -11.48
N ASN A 103 1.77 6.07 -12.71
CA ASN A 103 1.44 7.02 -13.78
C ASN A 103 -0.02 6.92 -14.22
N GLU A 104 -0.57 5.72 -14.27
CA GLU A 104 -1.96 5.45 -14.62
C GLU A 104 -2.88 5.99 -13.54
N LEU A 105 -2.51 5.80 -12.27
CA LEU A 105 -3.23 6.36 -11.13
C LEU A 105 -3.17 7.88 -11.10
N LEU A 106 -2.02 8.47 -11.47
CA LEU A 106 -1.89 9.91 -11.67
C LEU A 106 -2.82 10.41 -12.76
N SER A 107 -2.83 9.75 -13.92
CA SER A 107 -3.69 10.13 -15.05
C SER A 107 -5.17 10.05 -14.66
N ALA A 108 -5.58 9.03 -13.88
CA ALA A 108 -6.93 8.94 -13.34
C ALA A 108 -7.25 10.15 -12.46
N PHE A 109 -6.38 10.50 -11.52
CA PHE A 109 -6.59 11.68 -10.68
C PHE A 109 -6.63 12.98 -11.48
N GLU A 110 -5.81 13.11 -12.52
CA GLU A 110 -5.85 14.25 -13.45
C GLU A 110 -7.19 14.41 -14.12
N THR A 111 -7.73 13.33 -14.67
CA THR A 111 -9.01 13.39 -15.37
C THR A 111 -10.17 13.63 -14.41
N ILE A 112 -10.13 13.07 -13.19
CA ILE A 112 -11.20 13.23 -12.19
C ILE A 112 -11.14 14.62 -11.54
N ASP A 113 -9.96 15.17 -11.26
CA ASP A 113 -9.76 16.53 -10.75
C ASP A 113 -10.23 17.58 -11.78
N ALA A 114 -9.97 17.34 -13.07
CA ALA A 114 -10.49 18.19 -14.15
C ALA A 114 -12.04 18.21 -14.21
N ASN A 115 -12.70 17.13 -13.76
CA ASN A 115 -14.15 17.07 -13.60
C ASN A 115 -14.65 17.78 -12.32
N GLN A 116 -13.76 18.30 -11.48
CA GLN A 116 -14.06 18.89 -10.17
C GLN A 116 -14.75 17.92 -9.20
N SER A 117 -14.46 16.62 -9.34
CA SER A 117 -15.06 15.58 -8.52
C SER A 117 -14.24 15.22 -7.27
N LEU A 118 -13.01 15.75 -7.14
CA LEU A 118 -12.14 15.54 -5.97
C LEU A 118 -12.09 16.81 -5.11
N TYR A 119 -12.40 16.68 -3.81
CA TYR A 119 -12.37 17.76 -2.83
C TYR A 119 -11.24 17.61 -1.80
N GLY A 120 -10.82 16.37 -1.50
CA GLY A 120 -9.85 16.04 -0.46
C GLY A 120 -8.43 15.80 -0.97
N PHE A 121 -8.27 15.48 -2.25
CA PHE A 121 -6.96 15.15 -2.83
C PHE A 121 -5.99 16.34 -2.75
N ASN A 122 -4.79 16.11 -2.22
CA ASN A 122 -3.74 17.13 -2.05
C ASN A 122 -4.20 18.38 -1.25
N LYS A 123 -5.16 18.22 -0.33
CA LYS A 123 -5.68 19.33 0.48
C LYS A 123 -4.82 19.61 1.70
N TYR A 124 -4.10 18.61 2.20
CA TYR A 124 -3.27 18.76 3.39
C TYR A 124 -1.94 19.42 3.03
N GLN A 125 -1.76 20.67 3.48
CA GLN A 125 -0.52 21.40 3.30
C GLN A 125 0.37 21.18 4.51
N LEU A 126 1.55 20.60 4.29
CA LEU A 126 2.53 20.43 5.34
C LEU A 126 3.13 21.78 5.75
N PRO A 127 3.40 22.00 7.05
CA PRO A 127 4.17 23.15 7.49
C PRO A 127 5.60 23.05 6.94
N ARG A 128 6.15 24.16 6.43
CA ARG A 128 7.51 24.18 5.89
C ARG A 128 8.52 24.06 7.02
N ILE A 129 9.55 23.24 6.82
CA ILE A 129 10.64 23.04 7.79
C ILE A 129 11.42 24.36 8.07
N GLN A 130 11.46 25.30 7.12
CA GLN A 130 12.17 26.59 7.30
C GLN A 130 11.47 27.52 8.30
N ASP A 131 10.14 27.41 8.46
CA ASP A 131 9.38 28.18 9.45
C ASP A 131 9.57 27.60 10.88
N MET A 132 10.47 26.63 11.04
CA MET A 132 10.57 25.80 12.25
C MET A 132 11.89 25.93 13.02
N GLU A 133 12.81 26.80 12.61
CA GLU A 133 13.96 27.14 13.46
C GLU A 133 13.53 27.83 14.77
N GLU A 134 12.33 28.42 14.83
CA GLU A 134 11.77 29.05 16.05
C GLU A 134 10.90 28.14 16.92
N LEU A 135 10.37 27.02 16.40
CA LEU A 135 9.67 26.04 17.25
C LEU A 135 10.68 25.05 17.84
N TYR A 136 11.06 25.32 19.08
CA TYR A 136 11.80 24.40 19.95
C TYR A 136 11.00 23.08 20.09
N TYR A 137 11.25 22.12 19.20
CA TYR A 137 10.64 20.81 19.30
C TYR A 137 11.09 20.16 20.62
N ALA A 138 10.12 19.80 21.46
CA ALA A 138 10.35 18.74 22.41
C ALA A 138 10.88 17.55 21.59
N PRO A 139 12.07 17.01 21.89
CA PRO A 139 12.53 15.80 21.23
C PRO A 139 11.41 14.77 21.38
N VAL A 140 11.08 14.04 20.30
CA VAL A 140 10.38 12.75 20.41
C VAL A 140 10.95 12.11 21.67
N THR A 141 10.08 11.85 22.65
CA THR A 141 10.58 11.58 24.00
C THR A 141 11.64 10.48 23.87
N LYS A 142 12.79 10.63 24.54
CA LYS A 142 13.87 9.63 24.42
C LYS A 142 13.33 8.19 24.53
N SER A 143 12.27 8.00 25.32
CA SER A 143 11.47 6.78 25.41
C SER A 143 10.90 6.25 24.09
N GLU A 144 10.31 7.08 23.24
CA GLU A 144 9.72 6.65 21.95
C GLU A 144 10.78 6.33 20.90
N GLN A 145 11.87 7.11 20.85
CA GLN A 145 13.01 6.79 19.97
C GLN A 145 13.72 5.51 20.42
N ILE A 146 13.92 5.33 21.72
CA ILE A 146 14.46 4.09 22.30
C ILE A 146 13.49 2.94 22.01
N ALA A 147 12.17 3.15 22.16
CA ALA A 147 11.16 2.14 21.85
C ALA A 147 11.17 1.75 20.36
N LEU A 148 11.44 2.70 19.48
CA LEU A 148 11.51 2.47 18.03
C LEU A 148 12.79 1.71 17.63
N GLU A 149 13.94 2.12 18.17
CA GLU A 149 15.22 1.42 17.95
C GLU A 149 15.24 0.04 18.62
N SER A 150 14.61 -0.10 19.79
CA SER A 150 14.43 -1.39 20.45
C SER A 150 13.45 -2.27 19.69
N ALA A 151 12.32 -1.74 19.20
CA ALA A 151 11.34 -2.51 18.43
C ALA A 151 11.92 -3.04 17.11
N ASP A 152 12.77 -2.27 16.43
CA ASP A 152 13.43 -2.68 15.19
C ASP A 152 14.52 -3.76 15.44
N SER A 153 15.33 -3.57 16.48
CA SER A 153 16.34 -4.56 16.92
C SER A 153 15.69 -5.86 17.41
N GLU A 154 14.59 -5.76 18.14
CA GLU A 154 13.79 -6.90 18.58
C GLU A 154 13.19 -7.62 17.36
N ARG A 155 12.56 -6.90 16.42
CA ARG A 155 11.99 -7.51 15.19
C ARG A 155 13.04 -8.30 14.42
N THR A 156 14.20 -7.71 14.15
CA THR A 156 15.26 -8.36 13.36
C THR A 156 15.81 -9.60 14.04
N SER A 157 16.06 -9.52 15.36
CA SER A 157 16.54 -10.68 16.13
C SER A 157 15.49 -11.78 16.26
N GLU A 158 14.22 -11.44 16.48
CA GLU A 158 13.10 -12.38 16.53
C GLU A 158 12.92 -13.13 15.21
N LEU A 159 12.89 -12.40 14.08
CA LEU A 159 12.75 -13.00 12.76
C LEU A 159 13.93 -13.89 12.40
N LEU A 160 15.17 -13.44 12.66
CA LEU A 160 16.37 -14.24 12.39
C LEU A 160 16.35 -15.56 13.16
N LEU A 161 16.02 -15.51 14.46
CA LEU A 161 15.94 -16.70 15.30
C LEU A 161 14.81 -17.63 14.85
N ALA A 162 13.62 -17.09 14.57
CA ALA A 162 12.50 -17.90 14.11
C ALA A 162 12.77 -18.57 12.75
N VAL A 163 13.38 -17.86 11.80
CA VAL A 163 13.79 -18.43 10.50
C VAL A 163 14.84 -19.51 10.70
N THR A 164 15.85 -19.28 11.55
CA THR A 164 16.93 -20.26 11.81
C THR A 164 16.39 -21.52 12.47
N VAL A 165 15.53 -21.39 13.48
CA VAL A 165 14.89 -22.53 14.14
C VAL A 165 13.99 -23.28 13.17
N SER A 166 13.18 -22.56 12.38
CA SER A 166 12.26 -23.17 11.40
C SER A 166 13.01 -23.87 10.27
N SER A 167 14.08 -23.28 9.73
CA SER A 167 14.88 -23.88 8.67
C SER A 167 15.62 -25.12 9.16
N THR A 168 16.15 -25.08 10.39
CA THR A 168 16.81 -26.23 11.01
C THR A 168 15.82 -27.36 11.26
N ALA A 169 14.64 -27.05 11.79
CA ALA A 169 13.59 -28.05 12.02
C ALA A 169 13.07 -28.65 10.71
N LEU A 170 12.69 -27.82 9.74
CA LEU A 170 12.20 -28.27 8.43
C LEU A 170 13.27 -29.02 7.64
N GLY A 171 14.53 -28.58 7.71
CA GLY A 171 15.67 -29.26 7.10
C GLY A 171 15.89 -30.65 7.69
N SER A 172 15.81 -30.77 9.02
CA SER A 172 15.96 -32.05 9.72
C SER A 172 14.81 -33.01 9.39
N ILE A 173 13.57 -32.52 9.37
CA ILE A 173 12.40 -33.32 8.94
C ILE A 173 12.55 -33.75 7.47
N SER A 174 13.05 -32.87 6.60
CA SER A 174 13.25 -33.21 5.19
C SER A 174 14.30 -34.32 5.02
N LEU A 175 15.40 -34.26 5.77
CA LEU A 175 16.43 -35.30 5.78
C LEU A 175 15.86 -36.63 6.31
N GLU A 176 15.08 -36.60 7.39
CA GLU A 176 14.44 -37.80 7.95
C GLU A 176 13.48 -38.49 6.96
N VAL A 177 12.80 -37.74 6.09
CA VAL A 177 11.89 -38.30 5.08
C VAL A 177 12.64 -38.76 3.82
N ILE A 178 13.69 -38.06 3.41
CA ILE A 178 14.39 -38.29 2.12
C ILE A 178 15.52 -39.33 2.26
N ASP A 179 16.30 -39.29 3.34
CA ASP A 179 17.47 -40.15 3.54
C ASP A 179 17.15 -41.65 3.53
N PRO A 180 16.04 -42.14 4.14
CA PRO A 180 15.69 -43.56 4.06
C PRO A 180 15.34 -43.98 2.63
N LEU A 181 14.83 -43.05 1.83
CA LEU A 181 14.36 -43.30 0.46
C LEU A 181 15.52 -43.36 -0.54
N ILE A 182 16.56 -42.55 -0.34
CA ILE A 182 17.66 -42.38 -1.30
C ILE A 182 18.95 -43.06 -0.81
N LEU A 183 19.33 -42.85 0.45
CA LEU A 183 20.66 -43.19 0.97
C LEU A 183 20.66 -44.44 1.87
N HIS A 184 19.50 -44.96 2.25
CA HIS A 184 19.34 -46.15 3.12
C HIS A 184 20.09 -46.02 4.47
N GLN A 185 20.35 -44.79 4.92
CA GLN A 185 20.98 -44.51 6.21
C GLN A 185 19.92 -44.40 7.32
N SER A 186 20.29 -44.70 8.56
CA SER A 186 19.37 -44.58 9.70
C SER A 186 19.09 -43.10 10.01
N ALA A 187 17.83 -42.79 10.33
CA ALA A 187 17.36 -41.44 10.62
C ALA A 187 17.78 -40.93 12.03
N ASP A 188 18.75 -41.56 12.69
CA ASP A 188 19.04 -41.30 14.10
C ASP A 188 19.61 -39.89 14.34
N THR A 189 20.35 -39.36 13.37
CA THR A 189 20.98 -38.03 13.47
C THR A 189 20.00 -36.86 13.34
N PRO A 190 19.07 -36.78 12.35
CA PRO A 190 18.07 -35.71 12.30
C PRO A 190 17.09 -35.77 13.46
N THR A 191 16.67 -36.96 13.91
CA THR A 191 15.77 -37.10 15.06
C THR A 191 16.43 -36.62 16.35
N ALA A 192 17.71 -36.96 16.57
CA ALA A 192 18.47 -36.45 17.72
C ALA A 192 18.61 -34.92 17.71
N LEU A 193 18.81 -34.33 16.52
CA LEU A 193 18.89 -32.88 16.35
C LEU A 193 17.55 -32.21 16.69
N LEU A 194 16.43 -32.75 16.21
CA LEU A 194 15.10 -32.25 16.54
C LEU A 194 14.79 -32.35 18.03
N ILE A 195 15.14 -33.47 18.68
CA ILE A 195 14.97 -33.63 20.13
C ILE A 195 15.84 -32.63 20.89
N LEU A 196 17.08 -32.39 20.47
CA LEU A 196 17.97 -31.41 21.09
C LEU A 196 17.44 -29.98 20.92
N LEU A 197 16.96 -29.64 19.72
CA LEU A 197 16.37 -28.34 19.43
C LEU A 197 15.07 -28.12 20.21
N GLY A 198 14.17 -29.12 20.26
CA GLY A 198 12.94 -29.06 21.04
C GLY A 198 13.19 -28.98 22.55
N SER A 199 14.09 -29.82 23.08
CA SER A 199 14.43 -29.83 24.50
C SER A 199 15.15 -28.57 24.95
N SER A 200 16.03 -27.99 24.13
CA SER A 200 16.68 -26.70 24.44
C SER A 200 15.68 -25.54 24.49
N LEU A 201 14.69 -25.50 23.58
CA LEU A 201 13.60 -24.53 23.62
C LEU A 201 12.70 -24.69 24.85
N LEU A 202 12.38 -25.92 25.23
CA LEU A 202 11.59 -26.22 26.43
C LEU A 202 12.37 -25.91 27.71
N ALA A 203 13.67 -26.23 27.74
CA ALA A 203 14.56 -25.89 28.85
C ALA A 203 14.65 -24.37 29.03
N ASP A 204 14.81 -23.59 27.95
CA ASP A 204 14.79 -22.13 28.04
C ASP A 204 13.48 -21.58 28.61
N ARG A 205 12.34 -22.14 28.16
CA ARG A 205 11.01 -21.73 28.61
C ARG A 205 10.76 -21.99 30.11
N PHE A 206 11.21 -23.14 30.64
CA PHE A 206 10.82 -23.59 31.98
C PHE A 206 11.93 -23.48 33.03
N LEU A 207 13.20 -23.53 32.62
CA LEU A 207 14.34 -23.56 33.53
C LEU A 207 15.16 -22.27 33.52
N PHE A 208 15.06 -21.47 32.46
CA PHE A 208 15.81 -20.22 32.30
C PHE A 208 14.87 -18.99 32.19
N SER A 209 15.36 -17.89 31.65
CA SER A 209 14.66 -16.59 31.60
C SER A 209 13.57 -16.50 30.52
N ALA A 210 13.33 -17.60 29.78
CA ALA A 210 12.42 -17.68 28.63
C ALA A 210 12.70 -16.65 27.51
N GLN A 211 13.83 -15.95 27.54
CA GLN A 211 14.14 -14.88 26.59
C GLN A 211 14.30 -15.41 25.16
N PHE A 212 14.96 -16.56 25.00
CA PHE A 212 15.17 -17.16 23.69
C PHE A 212 13.86 -17.74 23.15
N TYR A 213 13.11 -18.45 23.99
CA TYR A 213 11.78 -18.96 23.67
C TYR A 213 10.83 -17.82 23.24
N HIS A 214 10.76 -16.72 23.99
CA HIS A 214 9.90 -15.59 23.64
C HIS A 214 10.31 -14.93 22.32
N LYS A 215 11.60 -14.83 22.02
CA LYS A 215 12.07 -14.29 20.75
C LYS A 215 11.73 -15.19 19.56
N VAL A 216 11.95 -16.51 19.70
CA VAL A 216 11.59 -17.49 18.67
C VAL A 216 10.08 -17.54 18.48
N ALA A 217 9.30 -17.59 19.56
CA ALA A 217 7.84 -17.59 19.49
C ALA A 217 7.29 -16.27 18.92
N GLY A 218 7.88 -15.14 19.26
CA GLY A 218 7.56 -13.82 18.71
C GLY A 218 7.81 -13.78 17.20
N GLY A 219 9.01 -14.18 16.76
CA GLY A 219 9.36 -14.27 15.34
C GLY A 219 8.48 -15.26 14.57
N LEU A 220 8.14 -16.40 15.17
CA LEU A 220 7.26 -17.39 14.56
C LEU A 220 5.82 -16.85 14.44
N ARG A 221 5.34 -16.13 15.45
CA ARG A 221 4.05 -15.45 15.41
C ARG A 221 4.01 -14.40 14.30
N ARG A 222 5.10 -13.67 14.06
CA ARG A 222 5.22 -12.73 12.94
C ARG A 222 5.24 -13.42 11.58
N LEU A 223 5.83 -14.61 11.49
CA LEU A 223 5.91 -15.37 10.23
C LEU A 223 4.61 -16.10 9.87
N ILE A 224 3.82 -16.50 10.88
CA ILE A 224 2.67 -17.40 10.71
C ILE A 224 1.33 -16.70 10.92
N ARG A 225 1.26 -15.72 11.83
CA ARG A 225 0.00 -15.04 12.14
C ARG A 225 -0.21 -13.91 11.16
N ASP A 226 -1.04 -14.16 10.15
CA ASP A 226 -1.68 -13.09 9.39
C ASP A 226 -2.67 -12.39 10.35
N ASP A 227 -2.47 -11.09 10.60
CA ASP A 227 -3.40 -10.25 11.37
C ASP A 227 -4.05 -9.24 10.41
N PRO A 228 -5.17 -9.59 9.78
CA PRO A 228 -5.77 -8.77 8.73
C PRO A 228 -6.24 -7.42 9.26
N ALA A 229 -6.65 -7.33 10.53
CA ALA A 229 -7.09 -6.07 11.13
C ALA A 229 -5.92 -5.08 11.27
N ARG A 230 -4.76 -5.59 11.63
CA ARG A 230 -3.54 -4.80 11.72
C ARG A 230 -3.05 -4.35 10.33
N GLU A 231 -3.03 -5.26 9.36
CA GLU A 231 -2.65 -4.97 7.98
C GLU A 231 -3.56 -3.88 7.39
N CYS A 232 -4.89 -4.07 7.48
CA CYS A 232 -5.87 -3.07 7.03
C CYS A 232 -5.73 -1.74 7.77
N SER A 233 -5.36 -1.72 9.05
CA SER A 233 -5.12 -0.46 9.79
C SER A 233 -3.92 0.31 9.23
N VAL A 234 -2.83 -0.39 8.91
CA VAL A 234 -1.63 0.23 8.31
C VAL A 234 -1.94 0.71 6.89
N GLU A 235 -2.59 -0.12 6.08
CA GLU A 235 -2.98 0.24 4.71
C GLU A 235 -3.98 1.40 4.67
N ALA A 236 -4.96 1.43 5.56
CA ALA A 236 -5.89 2.55 5.69
C ALA A 236 -5.15 3.86 6.03
N ALA A 237 -4.13 3.81 6.89
CA ALA A 237 -3.36 4.98 7.26
C ALA A 237 -2.47 5.47 6.09
N LEU A 238 -1.87 4.54 5.33
CA LEU A 238 -1.08 4.86 4.13
C LEU A 238 -1.95 5.39 3.00
N LEU A 239 -3.13 4.81 2.77
CA LEU A 239 -4.10 5.28 1.76
C LEU A 239 -4.60 6.67 2.13
N LEU A 240 -5.03 6.87 3.38
CA LEU A 240 -5.51 8.17 3.86
C LEU A 240 -4.43 9.26 3.72
N SER A 241 -3.22 9.01 4.23
CA SER A 241 -2.14 10.01 4.17
C SER A 241 -1.67 10.26 2.74
N SER A 242 -1.52 9.25 1.89
CA SER A 242 -1.15 9.46 0.49
C SER A 242 -2.21 10.28 -0.24
N TYR A 243 -3.50 10.01 -0.02
CA TYR A 243 -4.58 10.79 -0.63
C TYR A 243 -4.55 12.27 -0.22
N LEU A 244 -4.44 12.52 1.09
CA LEU A 244 -4.44 13.87 1.66
C LEU A 244 -3.21 14.68 1.26
N LEU A 245 -2.05 14.02 1.19
CA LEU A 245 -0.78 14.61 0.74
C LEU A 245 -0.67 14.68 -0.79
N GLY A 246 -1.64 14.13 -1.52
CA GLY A 246 -1.65 14.12 -2.98
C GLY A 246 -0.51 13.30 -3.55
N LEU A 247 -0.29 12.09 -3.06
CA LEU A 247 0.71 11.14 -3.55
C LEU A 247 0.00 9.99 -4.29
N PRO A 248 0.53 9.50 -5.42
CA PRO A 248 -0.10 8.44 -6.21
C PRO A 248 0.26 7.04 -5.72
N PHE A 249 0.32 6.84 -4.39
CA PHE A 249 0.78 5.58 -3.78
C PHE A 249 -0.32 4.89 -2.96
N LEU A 250 -1.59 5.07 -3.35
CA LEU A 250 -2.73 4.57 -2.59
C LEU A 250 -2.75 3.05 -2.43
N CYS A 251 -2.38 2.34 -3.51
CA CYS A 251 -2.43 0.88 -3.58
C CYS A 251 -1.03 0.25 -3.68
N PHE A 252 0.01 1.08 -3.60
CA PHE A 252 1.39 0.66 -3.83
C PHE A 252 2.19 0.86 -2.56
N GLN A 253 3.06 -0.11 -2.25
CA GLN A 253 4.07 0.02 -1.21
C GLN A 253 5.46 0.09 -1.87
N PRO A 254 5.79 1.18 -2.59
CA PRO A 254 7.05 1.29 -3.28
C PRO A 254 8.22 1.33 -2.30
N ASN A 255 9.32 0.68 -2.67
CA ASN A 255 10.56 0.77 -1.92
C ASN A 255 11.14 2.21 -2.03
N ALA A 256 12.01 2.61 -1.10
CA ALA A 256 12.70 3.90 -1.10
C ALA A 256 13.33 4.23 -2.46
N GLN A 257 13.96 3.25 -3.12
CA GLN A 257 14.52 3.43 -4.46
C GLN A 257 13.47 3.69 -5.54
N GLN A 258 12.33 3.00 -5.46
CA GLN A 258 11.22 3.14 -6.41
C GLN A 258 10.57 4.53 -6.27
N ILE A 259 10.39 5.02 -5.04
CA ILE A 259 9.86 6.38 -4.79
C ILE A 259 10.76 7.44 -5.43
N VAL A 260 12.07 7.29 -5.26
CA VAL A 260 13.03 8.21 -5.88
C VAL A 260 12.99 8.14 -7.42
N SER A 261 12.77 6.96 -8.03
CA SER A 261 12.57 6.90 -9.49
C SER A 261 11.23 7.49 -9.92
N PHE A 262 10.16 7.27 -9.16
CA PHE A 262 8.84 7.83 -9.47
C PHE A 262 8.78 9.33 -9.28
N HIS A 263 9.58 9.88 -8.36
CA HIS A 263 9.67 11.32 -8.16
C HIS A 263 10.09 12.07 -9.44
N ALA A 264 10.99 11.50 -10.24
CA ALA A 264 11.39 12.11 -11.52
C ALA A 264 10.21 12.19 -12.50
N ASN A 265 9.43 11.11 -12.62
CA ASN A 265 8.24 11.07 -13.48
C ASN A 265 7.13 11.99 -12.97
N LEU A 266 7.00 12.12 -11.65
CA LEU A 266 6.01 12.98 -10.99
C LEU A 266 6.23 14.47 -11.27
N GLN A 267 7.49 14.91 -11.40
CA GLN A 267 7.81 16.31 -11.74
C GLN A 267 7.32 16.70 -13.13
N GLU A 268 7.13 15.75 -14.04
CA GLU A 268 6.62 15.99 -15.40
C GLU A 268 5.09 16.13 -15.44
N SER A 269 4.37 15.80 -14.36
CA SER A 269 2.90 15.85 -14.31
C SER A 269 2.36 17.28 -14.08
N PRO A 270 1.39 17.74 -14.90
CA PRO A 270 0.82 19.08 -14.79
C PRO A 270 0.01 19.32 -13.50
N ILE A 271 -0.51 18.27 -12.84
CA ILE A 271 -1.16 18.44 -11.53
C ILE A 271 -0.15 18.80 -10.45
N TYR A 272 1.03 18.19 -10.48
CA TYR A 272 2.04 18.35 -9.45
C TYR A 272 2.79 19.66 -9.63
N GLU A 273 3.09 20.05 -10.88
CA GLU A 273 3.65 21.36 -11.19
C GLU A 273 2.75 22.51 -10.69
N LYS A 274 1.42 22.36 -10.78
CA LYS A 274 0.47 23.40 -10.37
C LYS A 274 0.19 23.43 -8.86
N LYS A 275 0.10 22.27 -8.21
CA LYS A 275 -0.40 22.17 -6.83
C LYS A 275 0.70 21.97 -5.78
N VAL A 276 1.89 21.52 -6.16
CA VAL A 276 2.98 21.25 -5.23
C VAL A 276 4.07 22.30 -5.42
N LYS A 277 4.35 23.09 -4.37
CA LYS A 277 5.50 24.00 -4.38
C LYS A 277 6.78 23.16 -4.25
N ASP A 278 7.74 23.40 -5.15
CA ASP A 278 9.07 22.78 -5.13
C ASP A 278 9.68 22.82 -3.71
N GLY A 279 10.12 21.66 -3.20
CA GLY A 279 10.83 21.55 -1.93
C GLY A 279 10.13 20.77 -0.80
N ASP A 280 8.87 20.37 -0.98
CA ASP A 280 8.08 19.68 0.06
C ASP A 280 7.81 18.19 -0.23
N MET A 281 8.19 17.67 -1.40
CA MET A 281 7.86 16.29 -1.79
C MET A 281 8.56 15.24 -0.92
N LEU A 282 9.83 15.46 -0.60
CA LEU A 282 10.56 14.58 0.32
C LEU A 282 9.87 14.50 1.68
N ASN A 283 9.37 15.62 2.18
CA ASN A 283 8.68 15.69 3.46
C ASN A 283 7.35 14.92 3.40
N ARG A 284 6.60 15.06 2.31
CA ARG A 284 5.37 14.28 2.07
C ARG A 284 5.63 12.79 2.06
N TYR A 285 6.67 12.33 1.37
CA TYR A 285 7.05 10.92 1.37
C TYR A 285 7.43 10.43 2.77
N LEU A 286 8.13 11.23 3.56
CA LEU A 286 8.51 10.87 4.93
C LEU A 286 7.29 10.75 5.84
N VAL A 287 6.39 11.73 5.82
CA VAL A 287 5.14 11.70 6.61
C VAL A 287 4.32 10.49 6.21
N TRP A 288 4.13 10.23 4.92
CA TRP A 288 3.42 9.06 4.41
C TRP A 288 4.04 7.74 4.90
N MET A 289 5.35 7.56 4.79
CA MET A 289 6.01 6.32 5.28
C MET A 289 5.88 6.14 6.79
N ILE A 290 6.10 7.22 7.55
CA ILE A 290 6.02 7.16 9.01
C ILE A 290 4.58 6.94 9.46
N MET A 291 3.59 7.35 8.66
CA MET A 291 2.19 7.15 8.96
C MET A 291 1.85 5.66 9.19
N GLY A 292 2.37 4.76 8.35
CA GLY A 292 2.18 3.32 8.54
C GLY A 292 2.76 2.82 9.87
N ILE A 293 3.97 3.28 10.21
CA ILE A 293 4.68 2.93 11.46
C ILE A 293 3.87 3.39 12.69
N VAL A 294 3.42 4.65 12.68
CA VAL A 294 2.64 5.24 13.77
C VAL A 294 1.31 4.52 13.94
N ALA A 295 0.59 4.24 12.85
CA ALA A 295 -0.67 3.51 12.88
C ALA A 295 -0.50 2.12 13.51
N GLU A 296 0.58 1.42 13.16
CA GLU A 296 0.88 0.09 13.68
C GLU A 296 1.23 0.09 15.17
N LEU A 297 2.03 1.07 15.62
CA LEU A 297 2.40 1.20 17.02
C LEU A 297 1.21 1.54 17.92
N ARG A 298 0.24 2.27 17.41
CA ARG A 298 -0.99 2.60 18.17
C ARG A 298 -1.87 1.38 18.43
N VAL A 299 -1.80 0.36 17.58
CA VAL A 299 -2.59 -0.87 17.77
C VAL A 299 -1.96 -1.76 18.84
N ASP A 300 -0.69 -2.13 18.69
CA ASP A 300 -0.06 -3.19 19.51
C ASP A 300 1.30 -2.80 20.14
N SER A 301 1.77 -1.56 19.94
CA SER A 301 3.12 -1.11 20.37
C SER A 301 4.27 -2.00 19.87
N ARG A 302 4.04 -2.76 18.80
CA ARG A 302 5.01 -3.63 18.13
C ARG A 302 4.98 -3.31 16.64
N LEU A 303 6.05 -3.63 15.92
CA LEU A 303 6.16 -3.42 14.47
C LEU A 303 6.35 -4.76 13.75
N ILE A 304 5.32 -5.27 13.11
CA ILE A 304 5.30 -6.55 12.37
C ILE A 304 5.40 -6.27 10.87
N GLU A 305 4.58 -5.36 10.35
CA GLU A 305 4.48 -5.00 8.94
C GLU A 305 5.48 -3.89 8.58
N SER A 306 5.36 -2.72 9.21
CA SER A 306 6.07 -1.50 8.83
C SER A 306 7.57 -1.57 9.14
N ASP A 307 8.42 -1.17 8.20
CA ASP A 307 9.88 -1.14 8.35
C ASP A 307 10.38 0.27 8.71
N VAL A 308 10.99 0.41 9.89
CA VAL A 308 11.55 1.68 10.41
C VAL A 308 12.76 2.15 9.60
N SER A 309 13.47 1.23 8.95
CA SER A 309 14.64 1.56 8.15
C SER A 309 14.27 2.25 6.84
N MET A 310 13.01 2.16 6.39
CA MET A 310 12.55 2.68 5.10
C MET A 310 12.65 4.21 4.99
N PRO A 311 12.13 5.03 5.94
CA PRO A 311 12.35 6.48 5.93
C PRO A 311 13.84 6.87 5.94
N LYS A 312 14.68 6.13 6.67
CA LYS A 312 16.14 6.38 6.74
C LYS A 312 16.79 6.12 5.38
N ARG A 313 16.46 5.00 4.73
CA ARG A 313 16.92 4.67 3.38
C ARG A 313 16.42 5.68 2.34
N LEU A 314 15.19 6.17 2.46
CA LEU A 314 14.66 7.20 1.58
C LEU A 314 15.52 8.48 1.64
N LEU A 315 15.85 8.96 2.85
CA LEU A 315 16.73 10.13 3.00
C LEU A 315 18.10 9.90 2.34
N GLU A 316 18.69 8.71 2.51
CA GLU A 316 19.97 8.38 1.88
C GLU A 316 19.90 8.33 0.35
N GLN A 317 18.80 7.82 -0.22
CA GLN A 317 18.61 7.79 -1.68
C GLN A 317 18.28 9.18 -2.23
N ALA A 318 17.49 9.97 -1.50
CA ALA A 318 17.13 11.34 -1.85
C ALA A 318 18.38 12.23 -1.92
N GLU A 319 19.33 12.09 -0.98
CA GLU A 319 20.63 12.78 -1.03
C GLU A 319 21.44 12.41 -2.28
N ARG A 320 21.47 11.12 -2.65
CA ARG A 320 22.23 10.65 -3.82
C ARG A 320 21.67 11.19 -5.13
N LYS A 321 20.34 11.33 -5.22
CA LYS A 321 19.65 11.79 -6.43
C LYS A 321 19.27 13.27 -6.41
N ASN A 322 19.62 14.01 -5.35
CA ASN A 322 19.34 15.45 -5.20
C ASN A 322 17.85 15.81 -5.37
N ILE A 323 16.97 15.03 -4.74
CA ILE A 323 15.53 15.31 -4.69
C ILE A 323 15.29 16.67 -4.04
N ASP A 324 14.33 17.45 -4.56
CA ASP A 324 13.95 18.78 -4.06
C ASP A 324 15.08 19.83 -4.06
N GLY A 325 16.11 19.65 -4.90
CA GLY A 325 17.21 20.61 -5.01
C GLY A 325 18.11 20.71 -3.77
N LEU A 326 18.00 19.75 -2.85
CA LEU A 326 18.78 19.68 -1.61
C LEU A 326 20.23 19.28 -1.91
N LYS A 327 21.05 20.27 -2.31
CA LYS A 327 22.48 20.08 -2.59
C LYS A 327 23.25 19.84 -1.29
N GLY A 328 23.67 18.60 -1.07
CA GLY A 328 24.62 18.24 -0.01
C GLY A 328 24.17 17.05 0.82
N LYS A 329 25.12 16.43 1.53
CA LYS A 329 24.82 15.37 2.50
C LYS A 329 24.17 16.02 3.71
N PHE A 330 23.01 15.52 4.16
CA PHE A 330 22.44 15.98 5.42
C PHE A 330 23.37 15.58 6.57
N SER A 331 23.56 16.49 7.52
CA SER A 331 24.13 16.11 8.81
C SER A 331 23.26 15.05 9.48
N LEU A 332 23.85 14.16 10.27
CA LEU A 332 23.11 13.18 11.08
C LEU A 332 22.04 13.86 11.95
N ALA A 333 22.32 15.06 12.46
CA ALA A 333 21.38 15.86 13.22
C ALA A 333 20.19 16.32 12.34
N GLN A 334 20.44 16.75 11.11
CA GLN A 334 19.38 17.17 10.18
C GLN A 334 18.48 16.00 9.77
N ARG A 335 19.05 14.81 9.50
CA ARG A 335 18.27 13.61 9.21
C ARG A 335 17.35 13.26 10.37
N ARG A 336 17.89 13.27 11.59
CA ARG A 336 17.12 13.00 12.80
C ARG A 336 16.00 14.01 13.00
N ASN A 337 16.29 15.29 12.83
CA ASN A 337 15.29 16.35 12.99
C ASN A 337 14.14 16.22 11.97
N ARG A 338 14.45 15.88 10.71
CA ARG A 338 13.43 15.64 9.67
C ARG A 338 12.55 14.43 9.98
N LEU A 339 13.15 13.33 10.43
CA LEU A 339 12.40 12.13 10.82
C LEU A 339 11.49 12.40 12.03
N ASN A 340 12.00 13.10 13.04
CA ASN A 340 11.22 13.49 14.21
C ASN A 340 10.05 14.41 13.84
N TRP A 341 10.29 15.39 12.96
CA TRP A 341 9.23 16.25 12.49
C TRP A 341 8.15 15.46 11.76
N ALA A 342 8.56 14.59 10.82
CA ALA A 342 7.62 13.79 10.04
C ALA A 342 6.83 12.81 10.93
N TRP A 343 7.41 12.35 12.04
CA TRP A 343 6.72 11.59 13.08
C TRP A 343 5.61 12.37 13.77
N ILE A 344 5.94 13.54 14.32
CA ILE A 344 4.98 14.39 15.02
C ILE A 344 3.83 14.78 14.08
N GLU A 345 4.16 15.08 12.82
CA GLU A 345 3.18 15.44 11.83
C GLU A 345 2.29 14.25 11.44
N ALA A 346 2.84 13.04 11.33
CA ALA A 346 2.06 11.82 11.10
C ALA A 346 1.12 11.51 12.27
N GLU A 347 1.58 11.64 13.52
CA GLU A 347 0.72 11.49 14.71
C GLU A 347 -0.44 12.48 14.71
N LYS A 348 -0.12 13.76 14.48
CA LYS A 348 -1.11 14.83 14.40
C LYS A 348 -2.15 14.57 13.31
N LEU A 349 -1.71 14.13 12.12
CA LEU A 349 -2.60 13.82 11.01
C LEU A 349 -3.52 12.65 11.35
N LEU A 350 -3.01 11.59 11.98
CA LEU A 350 -3.83 10.45 12.38
C LEU A 350 -4.78 10.77 13.53
N ASP A 351 -4.39 11.63 14.46
CA ASP A 351 -5.28 12.10 15.51
C ASP A 351 -6.41 12.97 14.94
N GLN A 352 -6.08 13.84 13.99
CA GLN A 352 -7.06 14.68 13.30
C GLN A 352 -8.09 13.83 12.54
N TYR A 353 -7.67 12.74 11.89
CA TYR A 353 -8.53 11.89 11.07
C TYR A 353 -8.83 10.51 11.68
N LYS A 354 -8.77 10.39 13.02
CA LYS A 354 -8.90 9.11 13.73
C LYS A 354 -10.20 8.35 13.41
N GLN A 355 -11.33 9.06 13.36
CA GLN A 355 -12.62 8.44 13.06
C GLN A 355 -12.66 7.90 11.63
N LEU A 356 -12.18 8.70 10.67
CA LEU A 356 -12.10 8.30 9.26
C LEU A 356 -11.16 7.11 9.07
N HIS A 357 -10.00 7.10 9.74
CA HIS A 357 -9.05 5.99 9.72
C HIS A 357 -9.67 4.68 10.24
N ASN A 358 -10.41 4.73 11.35
CA ASN A 358 -11.12 3.56 11.88
C ASN A 358 -12.20 3.05 10.92
N THR A 359 -12.97 3.97 10.32
CA THR A 359 -13.99 3.61 9.32
C THR A 359 -13.36 2.96 8.10
N LEU A 360 -12.26 3.52 7.57
CA LEU A 360 -11.52 2.94 6.46
C LEU A 360 -10.97 1.55 6.81
N THR A 361 -10.41 1.38 8.01
CA THR A 361 -9.87 0.10 8.48
C THR A 361 -10.96 -0.98 8.47
N ASN A 362 -12.14 -0.68 9.01
CA ASN A 362 -13.27 -1.61 9.01
C ASN A 362 -13.79 -1.91 7.59
N LYS A 363 -13.78 -0.91 6.71
CA LYS A 363 -14.23 -1.06 5.32
C LYS A 363 -13.25 -1.90 4.50
N MET A 364 -11.94 -1.71 4.70
CA MET A 364 -10.92 -2.57 4.10
C MET A 364 -11.03 -4.02 4.60
N LEU A 365 -11.32 -4.22 5.89
CA LEU A 365 -11.63 -5.54 6.44
C LEU A 365 -12.87 -6.19 5.81
N ASP A 366 -13.88 -5.39 5.47
CA ASP A 366 -15.07 -5.84 4.72
C ASP A 366 -14.76 -6.19 3.24
N GLY A 367 -13.54 -5.90 2.76
CA GLY A 367 -13.11 -6.17 1.39
C GLY A 367 -13.39 -5.03 0.40
N TYR A 368 -13.52 -3.79 0.89
CA TYR A 368 -13.70 -2.62 0.02
C TYR A 368 -12.47 -2.37 -0.86
N SER A 369 -12.73 -1.92 -2.07
CA SER A 369 -11.71 -1.53 -3.04
C SER A 369 -11.09 -0.16 -2.71
N ALA A 370 -9.94 0.14 -3.32
CA ALA A 370 -9.24 1.40 -3.09
C ALA A 370 -10.04 2.61 -3.57
N GLY A 371 -10.74 2.49 -4.70
CA GLY A 371 -11.66 3.50 -5.21
C GLY A 371 -12.80 3.78 -4.24
N GLU A 372 -13.39 2.74 -3.64
CA GLU A 372 -14.47 2.91 -2.66
C GLU A 372 -13.95 3.59 -1.38
N CYS A 373 -12.75 3.22 -0.93
CA CYS A 373 -12.08 3.89 0.20
C CYS A 373 -11.84 5.38 -0.10
N VAL A 374 -11.38 5.73 -1.30
CA VAL A 374 -11.22 7.14 -1.70
C VAL A 374 -12.57 7.86 -1.70
N MET A 375 -13.63 7.22 -2.17
CA MET A 375 -14.97 7.81 -2.14
C MET A 375 -15.47 8.09 -0.72
N ILE A 376 -15.13 7.23 0.26
CA ILE A 376 -15.44 7.48 1.68
C ILE A 376 -14.71 8.73 2.17
N ILE A 377 -13.42 8.88 1.83
CA ILE A 377 -12.63 10.08 2.19
C ILE A 377 -13.26 11.33 1.58
N GLU A 378 -13.64 11.26 0.30
CA GLU A 378 -14.27 12.37 -0.42
C GLU A 378 -15.63 12.78 0.16
N GLN A 379 -16.45 11.80 0.54
CA GLN A 379 -17.73 12.06 1.21
C GLN A 379 -17.52 12.77 2.55
N HIS A 380 -16.54 12.30 3.35
CA HIS A 380 -16.19 12.93 4.62
C HIS A 380 -15.64 14.35 4.42
N MET A 381 -14.83 14.57 3.39
CA MET A 381 -14.28 15.89 3.06
C MET A 381 -15.31 16.88 2.54
N LYS A 382 -16.33 16.39 1.83
CA LYS A 382 -17.46 17.20 1.36
C LYS A 382 -18.41 17.56 2.50
N ASN A 383 -18.66 16.61 3.39
CA ASN A 383 -19.54 16.76 4.54
C ASN A 383 -18.81 16.32 5.83
N PRO A 384 -18.13 17.22 6.55
CA PRO A 384 -17.37 16.85 7.75
C PRO A 384 -18.24 16.33 8.90
N ASN A 385 -19.56 16.48 8.82
CA ASN A 385 -20.53 15.91 9.78
C ASN A 385 -21.04 14.51 9.40
N PHE A 386 -20.53 13.91 8.30
CA PHE A 386 -20.92 12.58 7.87
C PHE A 386 -20.15 11.54 8.71
N GLN A 387 -20.84 11.00 9.72
CA GLN A 387 -20.38 9.92 10.60
C GLN A 387 -21.03 8.59 10.23
#